data_AF-A0A3B4Z2Q5-F1
#
_entry.id   AF-A0A3B4Z2Q5-F1
#
_cell.length_a   1.000
_cell.length_b   1.000
_cell.length_c   1.000
_cell.angle_alpha   90.00
_cell.angle_beta   90.00
_cell.angle_gamma   90.00
#
_symmetry.space_group_name_H-M   'P 1'
#
loop_
_entity.id
_entity.type
_entity.pdbx_description
1 polymer ?
#
loop_
_entity_poly.entity_id
_entity_poly.type
_entity_poly.pdbx_seq_one_letter_code
_entity_poly.pdbx_strand_id
1 'polypeptide(L)'
;MLWMHAEETKLADFTSCFQDVVNSHAGLAFLKEAPDFHSRYITTVIQRIFYNVNRSWTGKITCYELRKSNFLQNVMLLEQEEDVNQLTEFFSYEHFYVIYCKFWELDTDHDLYIDQKDLARHNDQAISHKMIERIFSGTVTRDRRVYKEGRLSYADFVWFLISEEDKKTDTSIEYWFRCMDLDGDGVLSMYELEYFYEEQCQKLETMAIEPLPFEDCLCQMLDLVKPEVEGKITLRDLKRCKLSHIFFDTFFNIEKYLDHEQKDPFSVIREVEGDGQEASDWEKYAAEEYDILVAEEAANDQCNDVYDNPLSPLGQHISSELGLTKRHFFEIPSPHCNLDLDEYEYEDDFE
;
A
#
# COMPACT_ATOMS: atom_id res chain seq x y z
N MET A 1 28.34 4.97 -3.41
CA MET A 1 27.30 4.01 -3.86
C MET A 1 27.93 2.96 -4.77
N LEU A 2 28.35 1.82 -4.22
CA LEU A 2 29.04 0.76 -4.97
C LEU A 2 28.11 -0.02 -5.94
N TRP A 3 26.79 0.05 -5.74
CA TRP A 3 25.77 -0.59 -6.59
C TRP A 3 25.55 0.13 -7.94
N MET A 4 26.04 1.36 -8.12
CA MET A 4 25.94 2.10 -9.38
C MET A 4 26.80 1.52 -10.53
N HIS A 5 27.69 0.57 -10.23
CA HIS A 5 28.55 -0.09 -11.21
C HIS A 5 28.00 -1.41 -11.74
N ALA A 6 26.90 -1.92 -11.18
CA ALA A 6 26.21 -3.10 -11.70
C ALA A 6 25.26 -2.69 -12.84
N GLU A 7 25.11 -3.54 -13.86
CA GLU A 7 24.15 -3.30 -14.96
C GLU A 7 22.70 -3.35 -14.46
N GLU A 8 22.45 -4.08 -13.37
CA GLU A 8 21.16 -4.29 -12.71
C GLU A 8 21.33 -4.29 -11.18
N THR A 9 20.33 -3.81 -10.44
CA THR A 9 20.34 -3.79 -8.96
C THR A 9 19.19 -4.64 -8.40
N LYS A 10 19.50 -5.55 -7.48
CA LYS A 10 18.56 -6.44 -6.79
C LYS A 10 18.16 -5.87 -5.42
N LEU A 11 17.12 -6.46 -4.82
CA LEU A 11 16.59 -6.07 -3.52
C LEU A 11 17.67 -6.03 -2.42
N ALA A 12 18.52 -7.06 -2.35
CA ALA A 12 19.58 -7.18 -1.35
C ALA A 12 20.67 -6.09 -1.47
N ASP A 13 20.86 -5.51 -2.65
CA ASP A 13 21.87 -4.47 -2.87
C ASP A 13 21.49 -3.15 -2.19
N PHE A 14 20.18 -2.93 -1.97
CA PHE A 14 19.65 -1.73 -1.33
C PHE A 14 19.70 -1.80 0.20
N THR A 15 19.66 -2.99 0.79
CA THR A 15 19.60 -3.19 2.25
C THR A 15 20.76 -2.48 2.96
N SER A 16 21.99 -2.68 2.48
CA SER A 16 23.18 -2.03 3.05
C SER A 16 23.16 -0.50 2.91
N CYS A 17 22.61 0.02 1.80
CA CYS A 17 22.52 1.46 1.55
C CYS A 17 21.51 2.13 2.49
N PHE A 18 20.36 1.50 2.73
CA PHE A 18 19.33 2.07 3.61
C PHE A 18 19.61 1.86 5.08
N GLN A 19 20.37 0.82 5.42
CA GLN A 19 20.94 0.66 6.75
C GLN A 19 21.76 1.91 7.15
N ASP A 20 22.56 2.45 6.23
CA ASP A 20 23.31 3.68 6.45
C ASP A 20 22.39 4.89 6.60
N VAL A 21 21.35 5.01 5.76
CA VAL A 21 20.38 6.13 5.84
C VAL A 21 19.68 6.17 7.20
N VAL A 22 19.15 5.04 7.68
CA VAL A 22 18.54 4.97 9.02
C VAL A 22 19.57 5.29 10.11
N ASN A 23 20.84 4.89 9.91
CA ASN A 23 21.91 5.15 10.85
C ASN A 23 22.41 6.60 10.86
N SER A 24 22.22 7.38 9.79
CA SER A 24 22.76 8.75 9.69
C SER A 24 21.70 9.85 9.76
N HIS A 25 20.48 9.58 9.31
CA HIS A 25 19.45 10.63 9.17
C HIS A 25 18.85 11.01 10.53
N ALA A 26 18.82 12.32 10.83
CA ALA A 26 18.34 12.83 12.12
C ALA A 26 16.87 12.46 12.38
N GLY A 27 16.01 12.61 11.37
CA GLY A 27 14.60 12.24 11.44
C GLY A 27 14.30 10.74 11.62
N LEU A 28 15.31 9.86 11.56
CA LEU A 28 15.17 8.42 11.80
C LEU A 28 15.98 7.94 13.01
N ALA A 29 16.57 8.85 13.79
CA ALA A 29 17.48 8.48 14.87
C ALA A 29 16.81 7.59 15.95
N PHE A 30 15.51 7.75 16.18
CA PHE A 30 14.74 6.96 17.14
C PHE A 30 14.59 5.48 16.71
N LEU A 31 14.61 5.17 15.41
CA LEU A 31 14.51 3.79 14.92
C LEU A 31 15.73 2.93 15.25
N LYS A 32 16.87 3.55 15.61
CA LYS A 32 18.08 2.82 16.01
C LYS A 32 17.88 2.00 17.26
N GLU A 33 16.96 2.40 18.13
CA GLU A 33 16.68 1.73 19.40
C GLU A 33 15.63 0.61 19.26
N ALA A 34 15.06 0.43 18.05
CA ALA A 34 13.99 -0.53 17.74
C ALA A 34 14.34 -1.43 16.54
N PRO A 35 15.10 -2.52 16.73
CA PRO A 35 15.62 -3.33 15.63
C PRO A 35 14.52 -3.98 14.75
N ASP A 36 13.39 -4.36 15.33
CA ASP A 36 12.28 -4.94 14.56
C ASP A 36 11.64 -3.92 13.63
N PHE A 37 11.31 -2.72 14.15
CA PHE A 37 10.78 -1.60 13.36
C PHE A 37 11.79 -1.12 12.32
N HIS A 38 13.08 -1.16 12.64
CA HIS A 38 14.16 -0.80 11.74
C HIS A 38 14.14 -1.67 10.47
N SER A 39 14.13 -3.00 10.64
CA SER A 39 14.11 -3.94 9.50
C SER A 39 12.84 -3.79 8.66
N ARG A 40 11.69 -3.53 9.31
CA ARG A 40 10.41 -3.32 8.63
C ARG A 40 10.39 -2.02 7.84
N TYR A 41 10.90 -0.93 8.39
CA TYR A 41 11.03 0.35 7.69
C TYR A 41 11.88 0.20 6.42
N ILE A 42 13.06 -0.43 6.54
CA ILE A 42 13.93 -0.70 5.37
C ILE A 42 13.19 -1.54 4.33
N THR A 43 12.51 -2.60 4.77
CA THR A 43 11.72 -3.46 3.87
C THR A 43 10.68 -2.65 3.10
N THR A 44 9.91 -1.81 3.80
CA THR A 44 8.86 -0.97 3.20
C THR A 44 9.43 0.04 2.22
N VAL A 45 10.49 0.75 2.59
CA VAL A 45 11.19 1.69 1.69
C VAL A 45 11.63 0.98 0.41
N ILE A 46 12.22 -0.21 0.53
CA ILE A 46 12.65 -0.98 -0.64
C ILE A 46 11.44 -1.41 -1.49
N GLN A 47 10.35 -1.90 -0.88
CA GLN A 47 9.14 -2.24 -1.64
C GLN A 47 8.60 -1.02 -2.40
N ARG A 48 8.53 0.15 -1.77
CA ARG A 48 8.09 1.41 -2.42
C ARG A 48 9.01 1.82 -3.57
N ILE A 49 10.32 1.62 -3.44
CA ILE A 49 11.28 1.85 -4.54
C ILE A 49 10.98 0.92 -5.71
N PHE A 50 10.82 -0.38 -5.48
CA PHE A 50 10.51 -1.30 -6.56
C PHE A 50 9.13 -1.02 -7.17
N TYR A 51 8.15 -0.65 -6.36
CA TYR A 51 6.80 -0.27 -6.79
C TYR A 51 6.82 0.89 -7.79
N ASN A 52 7.59 1.94 -7.48
CA ASN A 52 7.66 3.16 -8.29
C ASN A 52 8.72 3.11 -9.41
N VAL A 53 9.80 2.35 -9.25
CA VAL A 53 10.94 2.36 -10.18
C VAL A 53 10.95 1.14 -11.11
N ASN A 54 10.71 -0.08 -10.60
CA ASN A 54 10.81 -1.32 -11.39
C ASN A 54 9.54 -1.57 -12.21
N ARG A 55 9.29 -0.70 -13.19
CA ARG A 55 8.10 -0.76 -14.06
C ARG A 55 8.04 -2.02 -14.94
N SER A 56 9.14 -2.74 -15.08
CA SER A 56 9.18 -4.02 -15.81
C SER A 56 8.70 -5.23 -14.99
N TRP A 57 8.47 -5.10 -13.68
CA TRP A 57 8.08 -6.20 -12.78
C TRP A 57 9.08 -7.35 -12.66
N THR A 58 10.29 -7.18 -13.19
CA THR A 58 11.35 -8.21 -13.23
C THR A 58 11.99 -8.51 -11.88
N GLY A 59 11.78 -7.64 -10.88
CA GLY A 59 12.50 -7.68 -9.62
C GLY A 59 13.95 -7.20 -9.71
N LYS A 60 14.36 -6.63 -10.86
CA LYS A 60 15.70 -6.09 -11.09
C LYS A 60 15.58 -4.68 -11.66
N ILE A 61 16.04 -3.67 -10.90
CA ILE A 61 16.02 -2.28 -11.38
C ILE A 61 17.18 -2.09 -12.35
N THR A 62 16.83 -1.74 -13.59
CA THR A 62 17.82 -1.41 -14.62
C THR A 62 18.29 0.04 -14.52
N CYS A 63 19.46 0.35 -15.08
CA CYS A 63 19.92 1.73 -15.24
C CYS A 63 18.91 2.61 -16.00
N TYR A 64 18.12 2.04 -16.92
CA TYR A 64 17.12 2.79 -17.68
C TYR A 64 15.94 3.20 -16.79
N GLU A 65 15.39 2.25 -16.02
CA GLU A 65 14.31 2.50 -15.07
C GLU A 65 14.73 3.53 -14.01
N LEU A 66 15.93 3.38 -13.45
CA LEU A 66 16.48 4.29 -12.46
C LEU A 66 16.61 5.73 -12.99
N ARG A 67 17.00 5.91 -14.25
CA ARG A 67 17.10 7.25 -14.89
C ARG A 67 15.75 7.85 -15.21
N LYS A 68 14.71 7.02 -15.36
CA LYS A 68 13.35 7.45 -15.68
C LYS A 68 12.53 7.77 -14.43
N SER A 69 12.95 7.29 -13.26
CA SER A 69 12.36 7.66 -11.98
C SER A 69 13.00 8.93 -11.41
N ASN A 70 12.43 9.37 -10.29
CA ASN A 70 12.89 10.48 -9.45
C ASN A 70 13.63 9.99 -8.19
N PHE A 71 13.98 8.70 -8.12
CA PHE A 71 14.55 8.10 -6.91
C PHE A 71 15.90 8.73 -6.53
N LEU A 72 16.80 8.94 -7.49
CA LEU A 72 18.11 9.54 -7.21
C LEU A 72 18.00 11.00 -6.73
N GLN A 73 17.01 11.74 -7.23
CA GLN A 73 16.69 13.09 -6.76
C GLN A 73 16.26 13.06 -5.30
N ASN A 74 15.39 12.12 -4.91
CA ASN A 74 14.97 11.93 -3.52
C ASN A 74 16.15 11.52 -2.61
N VAL A 75 17.06 10.67 -3.10
CA VAL A 75 18.27 10.32 -2.35
C VAL A 75 19.14 11.56 -2.08
N MET A 76 19.22 12.50 -3.02
CA MET A 76 19.95 13.76 -2.80
C MET A 76 19.24 14.70 -1.81
N LEU A 77 17.91 14.60 -1.68
CA LEU A 77 17.13 15.41 -0.74
C LEU A 77 17.24 14.89 0.70
N LEU A 78 17.56 13.61 0.93
CA LEU A 78 17.79 13.05 2.27
C LEU A 78 18.89 13.78 3.06
N GLU A 79 19.86 14.41 2.39
CA GLU A 79 20.90 15.20 3.08
C GLU A 79 20.43 16.62 3.43
N GLN A 80 19.34 17.08 2.83
CA GLN A 80 18.85 18.47 2.91
C GLN A 80 17.60 18.59 3.78
N GLU A 81 16.71 17.61 3.72
CA GLU A 81 15.44 17.59 4.46
C GLU A 81 15.62 16.92 5.82
N GLU A 82 15.50 17.69 6.91
CA GLU A 82 15.61 17.15 8.27
C GLU A 82 14.41 16.27 8.65
N ASP A 83 13.23 16.63 8.14
CA ASP A 83 11.99 15.89 8.32
C ASP A 83 11.77 14.89 7.18
N VAL A 84 12.04 13.61 7.47
CA VAL A 84 11.93 12.52 6.49
C VAL A 84 10.51 12.35 5.94
N ASN A 85 9.49 12.83 6.65
CA ASN A 85 8.09 12.74 6.23
C ASN A 85 7.76 13.66 5.06
N GLN A 86 8.58 14.69 4.80
CA GLN A 86 8.46 15.51 3.59
C GLN A 86 8.85 14.75 2.32
N LEU A 87 9.60 13.65 2.45
CA LEU A 87 10.03 12.79 1.34
C LEU A 87 8.99 11.68 1.12
N THR A 88 7.79 12.09 0.72
CA THR A 88 6.58 11.24 0.66
C THR A 88 6.74 10.07 -0.29
N GLU A 89 7.46 10.20 -1.40
CA GLU A 89 7.53 9.20 -2.46
C GLU A 89 8.17 7.87 -2.05
N PHE A 90 9.16 7.89 -1.15
CA PHE A 90 9.93 6.70 -0.76
C PHE A 90 10.17 6.58 0.74
N PHE A 91 10.56 7.68 1.40
CA PHE A 91 11.23 7.61 2.70
C PHE A 91 10.36 7.99 3.90
N SER A 92 9.18 8.60 3.68
CA SER A 92 8.27 8.98 4.75
C SER A 92 8.06 7.86 5.78
N TYR A 93 8.34 8.19 7.05
CA TYR A 93 8.14 7.30 8.18
C TYR A 93 6.65 7.16 8.49
N GLU A 94 5.87 8.23 8.35
CA GLU A 94 4.41 8.21 8.52
C GLU A 94 3.76 7.17 7.61
N HIS A 95 4.14 7.16 6.33
CA HIS A 95 3.64 6.17 5.37
C HIS A 95 4.01 4.74 5.78
N PHE A 96 5.25 4.52 6.22
CA PHE A 96 5.65 3.22 6.73
C PHE A 96 4.81 2.79 7.94
N TYR A 97 4.58 3.71 8.88
CA TYR A 97 3.87 3.43 10.12
C TYR A 97 2.44 2.97 9.84
N VAL A 98 1.72 3.67 8.95
CA VAL A 98 0.36 3.26 8.52
C VAL A 98 0.39 1.85 7.93
N ILE A 99 1.30 1.58 6.98
CA ILE A 99 1.42 0.25 6.35
C ILE A 99 1.68 -0.84 7.41
N TYR A 100 2.57 -0.56 8.36
CA TYR A 100 2.92 -1.50 9.41
C TYR A 100 1.76 -1.77 10.37
N CYS A 101 1.05 -0.73 10.83
CA CYS A 101 -0.11 -0.86 11.71
C CYS A 101 -1.23 -1.66 11.04
N LYS A 102 -1.56 -1.35 9.78
CA LYS A 102 -2.58 -2.10 9.03
C LYS A 102 -2.20 -3.58 8.84
N PHE A 103 -0.92 -3.89 8.66
CA PHE A 103 -0.48 -5.29 8.63
C PHE A 103 -0.61 -5.95 10.01
N TRP A 104 -0.17 -5.26 11.07
CA TRP A 104 -0.17 -5.76 12.44
C TRP A 104 -1.58 -6.08 12.96
N GLU A 105 -2.59 -5.30 12.54
CA GLU A 105 -4.00 -5.57 12.85
C GLU A 105 -4.50 -6.92 12.27
N LEU A 106 -3.93 -7.35 11.15
CA LEU A 106 -4.32 -8.59 10.47
C LEU A 106 -3.52 -9.80 10.99
N ASP A 107 -2.21 -9.64 11.19
CA ASP A 107 -1.26 -10.65 11.68
C ASP A 107 -1.37 -10.87 13.20
N THR A 108 -2.47 -11.50 13.61
CA THR A 108 -2.81 -11.69 15.04
C THR A 108 -1.95 -12.72 15.76
N ASP A 109 -1.33 -13.66 15.05
CA ASP A 109 -0.39 -14.64 15.60
C ASP A 109 1.07 -14.21 15.48
N HIS A 110 1.33 -13.05 14.88
CA HIS A 110 2.63 -12.38 14.79
C HIS A 110 3.68 -13.25 14.11
N ASP A 111 3.26 -14.03 13.11
CA ASP A 111 4.14 -14.91 12.34
C ASP A 111 4.73 -14.22 11.09
N LEU A 112 4.35 -12.96 10.85
CA LEU A 112 4.76 -12.09 9.74
C LEU A 112 4.24 -12.51 8.38
N TYR A 113 3.21 -13.35 8.38
CA TYR A 113 2.41 -13.69 7.22
C TYR A 113 0.93 -13.46 7.51
N ILE A 114 0.16 -13.27 6.44
CA ILE A 114 -1.29 -13.23 6.51
C ILE A 114 -1.87 -14.23 5.51
N ASP A 115 -2.94 -14.92 5.89
CA ASP A 115 -3.69 -15.79 4.99
C ASP A 115 -4.87 -15.05 4.32
N GLN A 116 -5.64 -15.76 3.49
CA GLN A 116 -6.78 -15.15 2.81
C GLN A 116 -7.88 -14.66 3.77
N LYS A 117 -8.04 -15.31 4.92
CA LYS A 117 -9.05 -14.91 5.93
C LYS A 117 -8.59 -13.68 6.68
N ASP A 118 -7.29 -13.57 6.93
CA ASP A 118 -6.69 -12.37 7.49
C ASP A 118 -6.91 -11.20 6.54
N LEU A 119 -6.53 -11.35 5.26
CA LEU A 119 -6.72 -10.28 4.27
C LEU A 119 -8.20 -9.93 4.06
N ALA A 120 -9.12 -10.90 4.15
CA ALA A 120 -10.55 -10.64 4.06
C ALA A 120 -11.08 -9.72 5.17
N ARG A 121 -10.42 -9.63 6.33
CA ARG A 121 -10.81 -8.72 7.41
C ARG A 121 -10.41 -7.27 7.16
N HIS A 122 -9.55 -7.01 6.18
CA HIS A 122 -9.13 -5.65 5.82
C HIS A 122 -10.33 -4.83 5.29
N ASN A 123 -10.46 -3.58 5.75
CA ASN A 123 -11.52 -2.63 5.41
C ASN A 123 -12.92 -3.28 5.38
N ASP A 124 -13.31 -3.93 6.47
CA ASP A 124 -14.65 -4.54 6.65
C ASP A 124 -15.12 -5.44 5.47
N GLN A 125 -14.19 -6.23 4.91
CA GLN A 125 -14.45 -7.12 3.79
C GLN A 125 -14.82 -6.38 2.49
N ALA A 126 -14.27 -5.17 2.28
CA ALA A 126 -14.52 -4.36 1.08
C ALA A 126 -14.19 -5.12 -0.22
N ILE A 127 -13.04 -5.79 -0.26
CA ILE A 127 -12.58 -6.54 -1.44
C ILE A 127 -13.31 -7.89 -1.55
N SER A 128 -13.69 -8.29 -2.77
CA SER A 128 -14.32 -9.58 -3.03
C SER A 128 -13.41 -10.77 -2.73
N HIS A 129 -13.98 -11.90 -2.28
CA HIS A 129 -13.23 -13.11 -1.99
C HIS A 129 -12.56 -13.67 -3.24
N LYS A 130 -13.24 -13.65 -4.40
CA LYS A 130 -12.65 -14.02 -5.69
C LYS A 130 -11.39 -13.19 -5.97
N MET A 131 -11.40 -11.88 -5.67
CA MET A 131 -10.21 -11.04 -5.86
C MET A 131 -9.09 -11.38 -4.87
N ILE A 132 -9.43 -11.66 -3.61
CA ILE A 132 -8.45 -12.14 -2.61
C ILE A 132 -7.79 -13.44 -3.08
N GLU A 133 -8.54 -14.41 -3.59
CA GLU A 133 -7.97 -15.64 -4.16
C GLU A 133 -6.97 -15.35 -5.29
N ARG A 134 -7.23 -14.34 -6.12
CA ARG A 134 -6.32 -13.92 -7.19
C ARG A 134 -5.03 -13.33 -6.67
N ILE A 135 -5.05 -12.56 -5.58
CA ILE A 135 -3.83 -12.06 -4.93
C ILE A 135 -2.93 -13.22 -4.49
N PHE A 136 -3.52 -14.27 -3.91
CA PHE A 136 -2.79 -15.46 -3.45
C PHE A 136 -2.44 -16.46 -4.57
N SER A 137 -2.87 -16.21 -5.82
CA SER A 137 -2.63 -17.12 -6.95
C SER A 137 -1.19 -17.12 -7.46
N GLY A 138 -0.37 -16.15 -7.04
CA GLY A 138 0.98 -15.93 -7.56
C GLY A 138 1.07 -14.97 -8.74
N THR A 139 -0.04 -14.40 -9.21
CA THR A 139 -0.05 -13.47 -10.37
C THR A 139 0.61 -12.11 -10.08
N VAL A 140 0.61 -11.69 -8.81
CA VAL A 140 1.16 -10.42 -8.33
C VAL A 140 2.24 -10.57 -7.25
N THR A 141 2.55 -11.80 -6.83
CA THR A 141 3.59 -12.04 -5.82
C THR A 141 4.87 -12.53 -6.48
N ARG A 142 6.01 -12.11 -5.93
CA ARG A 142 7.34 -12.49 -6.45
C ARG A 142 7.76 -13.87 -5.95
N ASP A 143 7.31 -14.24 -4.75
CA ASP A 143 7.63 -15.52 -4.14
C ASP A 143 6.61 -16.59 -4.54
N ARG A 144 7.08 -17.64 -5.23
CA ARG A 144 6.27 -18.81 -5.60
C ARG A 144 5.74 -19.57 -4.37
N ARG A 145 6.28 -19.33 -3.17
CA ARG A 145 5.79 -19.89 -1.91
C ARG A 145 4.38 -19.42 -1.56
N VAL A 146 3.97 -18.22 -1.97
CA VAL A 146 2.62 -17.70 -1.69
C VAL A 146 1.54 -18.65 -2.19
N TYR A 147 1.67 -19.11 -3.44
CA TYR A 147 0.71 -20.06 -4.03
C TYR A 147 0.72 -21.43 -3.33
N LYS A 148 1.89 -21.88 -2.87
CA LYS A 148 2.04 -23.20 -2.24
C LYS A 148 1.59 -23.23 -0.78
N GLU A 149 1.82 -22.15 -0.05
CA GLU A 149 1.63 -22.06 1.39
C GLU A 149 0.35 -21.31 1.76
N GLY A 150 -0.26 -20.59 0.81
CA GLY A 150 -1.49 -19.82 1.03
C GLY A 150 -1.27 -18.64 1.99
N ARG A 151 -0.05 -18.11 2.04
CA ARG A 151 0.41 -17.09 2.98
C ARG A 151 1.11 -15.97 2.24
N LEU A 152 0.83 -14.74 2.62
CA LEU A 152 1.33 -13.51 2.01
C LEU A 152 2.25 -12.80 2.99
N SER A 153 3.46 -12.45 2.55
CA SER A 153 4.47 -11.84 3.43
C SER A 153 4.19 -10.36 3.68
N TYR A 154 4.80 -9.78 4.72
CA TYR A 154 4.76 -8.32 4.91
C TYR A 154 5.14 -7.53 3.64
N ALA A 155 6.16 -7.99 2.89
CA ALA A 155 6.61 -7.33 1.68
C ALA A 155 5.53 -7.34 0.59
N ASP A 156 4.84 -8.47 0.38
CA ASP A 156 3.73 -8.57 -0.55
C ASP A 156 2.54 -7.69 -0.09
N PHE A 157 2.32 -7.57 1.23
CA PHE A 157 1.24 -6.75 1.77
C PHE A 157 1.46 -5.27 1.49
N VAL A 158 2.71 -4.79 1.50
CA VAL A 158 3.03 -3.41 1.09
C VAL A 158 2.54 -3.13 -0.33
N TRP A 159 2.76 -4.06 -1.27
CA TRP A 159 2.29 -3.92 -2.65
C TRP A 159 0.77 -3.95 -2.75
N PHE A 160 0.13 -4.84 -2.00
CA PHE A 160 -1.32 -4.91 -1.90
C PHE A 160 -1.90 -3.57 -1.43
N LEU A 161 -1.47 -3.07 -0.27
CA LEU A 161 -2.08 -1.90 0.36
C LEU A 161 -1.91 -0.64 -0.48
N ILE A 162 -0.70 -0.40 -1.02
CA ILE A 162 -0.46 0.76 -1.90
C ILE A 162 -1.32 0.66 -3.18
N SER A 163 -1.48 -0.55 -3.75
CA SER A 163 -2.30 -0.73 -4.95
C SER A 163 -3.79 -0.61 -4.66
N GLU A 164 -4.25 -1.05 -3.49
CA GLU A 164 -5.64 -0.89 -3.07
C GLU A 164 -5.99 0.60 -2.98
N GLU A 165 -5.17 1.34 -2.24
CA GLU A 165 -5.53 2.70 -1.83
C GLU A 165 -5.39 3.72 -2.96
N ASP A 166 -4.47 3.49 -3.91
CA ASP A 166 -4.37 4.31 -5.12
C ASP A 166 -4.41 3.46 -6.41
N LYS A 167 -5.64 3.22 -6.89
CA LYS A 167 -5.93 2.54 -8.17
C LYS A 167 -5.75 3.40 -9.43
N LYS A 168 -5.24 4.64 -9.29
CA LYS A 168 -4.97 5.55 -10.41
C LYS A 168 -3.53 5.42 -10.90
N THR A 169 -2.61 4.93 -10.07
CA THR A 169 -1.21 4.75 -10.46
C THR A 169 -1.04 3.67 -11.54
N ASP A 170 -0.07 3.88 -12.42
CA ASP A 170 0.28 2.91 -13.46
C ASP A 170 0.64 1.52 -12.91
N THR A 171 1.25 1.46 -11.72
CA THR A 171 1.62 0.21 -11.03
C THR A 171 0.39 -0.50 -10.49
N SER A 172 -0.52 0.23 -9.84
CA SER A 172 -1.75 -0.35 -9.32
C SER A 172 -2.67 -0.87 -10.44
N ILE A 173 -2.75 -0.15 -11.55
CA ILE A 173 -3.50 -0.61 -12.72
C ILE A 173 -2.93 -1.94 -13.24
N GLU A 174 -1.60 -2.09 -13.30
CA GLU A 174 -0.96 -3.36 -13.66
C GLU A 174 -1.23 -4.47 -12.64
N TYR A 175 -1.19 -4.14 -11.35
CA TYR A 175 -1.46 -5.07 -10.25
C TYR A 175 -2.87 -5.68 -10.38
N TRP A 176 -3.90 -4.83 -10.47
CA TRP A 176 -5.29 -5.29 -10.55
C TRP A 176 -5.62 -5.93 -11.89
N PHE A 177 -5.04 -5.45 -12.99
CA PHE A 177 -5.19 -6.11 -14.29
C PHE A 177 -4.68 -7.55 -14.26
N ARG A 178 -3.48 -7.78 -13.69
CA ARG A 178 -2.92 -9.15 -13.54
C ARG A 178 -3.78 -10.06 -12.68
N CYS A 179 -4.49 -9.51 -11.69
CA CYS A 179 -5.44 -10.27 -10.88
C CYS A 179 -6.71 -10.60 -11.66
N MET A 180 -7.24 -9.65 -12.45
CA MET A 180 -8.48 -9.82 -13.20
C MET A 180 -8.32 -10.68 -14.46
N ASP A 181 -7.15 -10.64 -15.10
CA ASP A 181 -6.77 -11.48 -16.23
C ASP A 181 -6.54 -12.92 -15.71
N LEU A 182 -7.58 -13.75 -15.81
CA LEU A 182 -7.62 -15.09 -15.23
C LEU A 182 -6.77 -16.07 -16.05
N ASP A 183 -6.78 -15.92 -17.37
CA ASP A 183 -6.05 -16.80 -18.28
C ASP A 183 -4.68 -16.24 -18.74
N GLY A 184 -4.41 -14.96 -18.47
CA GLY A 184 -3.13 -14.31 -18.74
C GLY A 184 -2.93 -13.96 -20.21
N ASP A 185 -4.01 -13.85 -21.00
CA ASP A 185 -3.92 -13.55 -22.43
C ASP A 185 -3.72 -12.05 -22.75
N GLY A 186 -3.79 -11.20 -21.73
CA GLY A 186 -3.62 -9.74 -21.83
C GLY A 186 -4.89 -8.97 -22.20
N VAL A 187 -6.07 -9.60 -22.13
CA VAL A 187 -7.38 -9.00 -22.43
C VAL A 187 -8.41 -9.42 -21.39
N LEU A 188 -9.12 -8.46 -20.79
CA LEU A 188 -10.28 -8.79 -19.96
C LEU A 188 -11.49 -9.12 -20.84
N SER A 189 -11.84 -10.39 -20.85
CA SER A 189 -12.99 -10.95 -21.54
C SER A 189 -14.29 -10.73 -20.75
N MET A 190 -15.44 -10.82 -21.42
CA MET A 190 -16.75 -10.72 -20.76
C MET A 190 -16.93 -11.78 -19.67
N TYR A 191 -16.36 -12.97 -19.86
CA TYR A 191 -16.42 -14.05 -18.88
C TYR A 191 -15.72 -13.68 -17.58
N GLU A 192 -14.54 -13.07 -17.65
CA GLU A 192 -13.77 -12.67 -16.46
C GLU A 192 -14.46 -11.52 -15.72
N LEU A 193 -14.99 -10.56 -16.47
CA LEU A 193 -15.75 -9.44 -15.88
C LEU A 193 -17.02 -9.95 -15.18
N GLU A 194 -17.78 -10.85 -15.81
CA GLU A 194 -18.97 -11.46 -15.21
C GLU A 194 -18.58 -12.29 -13.97
N TYR A 195 -17.46 -13.01 -14.03
CA TYR A 195 -16.96 -13.79 -12.90
C TYR A 195 -16.74 -12.95 -11.65
N PHE A 196 -16.11 -11.77 -11.75
CA PHE A 196 -15.95 -10.90 -10.58
C PHE A 196 -17.25 -10.19 -10.20
N TYR A 197 -18.00 -9.70 -11.19
CA TYR A 197 -19.23 -8.94 -10.95
C TYR A 197 -20.34 -9.78 -10.27
N GLU A 198 -20.39 -11.09 -10.54
CA GLU A 198 -21.33 -12.00 -9.88
C GLU A 198 -21.22 -11.93 -8.34
N GLU A 199 -20.01 -11.84 -7.79
CA GLU A 199 -19.83 -11.72 -6.34
C GLU A 199 -20.21 -10.31 -5.83
N GLN A 200 -19.92 -9.26 -6.61
CA GLN A 200 -20.38 -7.90 -6.28
C GLN A 200 -21.91 -7.82 -6.19
N CYS A 201 -22.63 -8.45 -7.12
CA CYS A 201 -24.09 -8.55 -7.06
C CYS A 201 -24.57 -9.20 -5.75
N GLN A 202 -23.96 -10.31 -5.35
CA GLN A 202 -24.31 -11.02 -4.10
C GLN A 202 -24.06 -10.14 -2.86
N LYS A 203 -22.96 -9.37 -2.84
CA LYS A 203 -22.68 -8.41 -1.75
C LYS A 203 -23.71 -7.28 -1.72
N LEU A 204 -24.05 -6.67 -2.87
CA LEU A 204 -25.07 -5.62 -2.97
C LEU A 204 -26.44 -6.11 -2.49
N GLU A 205 -26.86 -7.31 -2.91
CA GLU A 205 -28.12 -7.92 -2.49
C GLU A 205 -28.17 -8.15 -0.97
N THR A 206 -27.04 -8.53 -0.36
CA THR A 206 -26.92 -8.69 1.10
C THR A 206 -27.12 -7.37 1.84
N MET A 207 -26.77 -6.25 1.21
CA MET A 207 -27.01 -4.89 1.70
C MET A 207 -28.40 -4.34 1.32
N ALA A 208 -29.27 -5.17 0.72
CA ALA A 208 -30.58 -4.78 0.20
C ALA A 208 -30.53 -3.69 -0.90
N ILE A 209 -29.45 -3.66 -1.66
CA ILE A 209 -29.27 -2.81 -2.84
C ILE A 209 -29.48 -3.68 -4.08
N GLU A 210 -30.33 -3.25 -5.01
CA GLU A 210 -30.58 -3.96 -6.26
C GLU A 210 -29.38 -3.73 -7.21
N PRO A 211 -28.60 -4.77 -7.58
CA PRO A 211 -27.46 -4.60 -8.46
C PRO A 211 -27.93 -4.35 -9.90
N LEU A 212 -27.14 -3.58 -10.65
CA LEU A 212 -27.37 -3.38 -12.07
C LEU A 212 -27.14 -4.71 -12.83
N PRO A 213 -27.98 -5.11 -13.80
CA PRO A 213 -27.72 -6.28 -14.62
C PRO A 213 -26.35 -6.21 -15.30
N PHE A 214 -25.68 -7.36 -15.44
CA PHE A 214 -24.32 -7.41 -15.99
C PHE A 214 -24.21 -6.78 -17.39
N GLU A 215 -25.20 -6.99 -18.27
CA GLU A 215 -25.20 -6.40 -19.62
C GLU A 215 -25.18 -4.87 -19.59
N ASP A 216 -25.94 -4.26 -18.67
CA ASP A 216 -26.01 -2.80 -18.50
C ASP A 216 -24.71 -2.27 -17.86
N CYS A 217 -24.18 -2.97 -16.84
CA CYS A 217 -22.89 -2.66 -16.22
C CYS A 217 -21.76 -2.71 -17.25
N LEU A 218 -21.71 -3.76 -18.06
CA LEU A 218 -20.73 -3.93 -19.12
C LEU A 218 -20.79 -2.79 -20.14
N CYS A 219 -21.99 -2.36 -20.54
CA CYS A 219 -22.15 -1.20 -21.43
C CYS A 219 -21.55 0.07 -20.81
N GLN A 220 -21.85 0.35 -19.54
CA GLN A 220 -21.29 1.51 -18.83
C GLN A 220 -19.76 1.44 -18.74
N MET A 221 -19.20 0.25 -18.44
CA MET A 221 -17.76 0.06 -18.34
C MET A 221 -17.06 0.19 -19.70
N LEU A 222 -17.68 -0.29 -20.79
CA LEU A 222 -17.15 -0.09 -22.13
C LEU A 222 -17.18 1.38 -22.57
N ASP A 223 -18.22 2.12 -22.19
CA ASP A 223 -18.30 3.57 -22.43
C ASP A 223 -17.30 4.36 -21.59
N LEU A 224 -16.99 3.89 -20.39
CA LEU A 224 -15.98 4.48 -19.50
C LEU A 224 -14.56 4.23 -20.03
N VAL A 225 -14.24 2.99 -20.37
CA VAL A 225 -12.88 2.58 -20.79
C VAL A 225 -12.59 2.96 -22.23
N LYS A 226 -13.59 2.87 -23.12
CA LYS A 226 -13.48 3.08 -24.57
C LYS A 226 -12.30 2.30 -25.17
N PRO A 227 -12.38 0.94 -25.16
CA PRO A 227 -11.29 0.12 -25.63
C PRO A 227 -11.00 0.36 -27.12
N GLU A 228 -9.74 0.20 -27.52
CA GLU A 228 -9.32 0.36 -28.92
C GLU A 228 -9.96 -0.67 -29.85
N VAL A 229 -10.21 -1.88 -29.33
CA VAL A 229 -10.93 -2.95 -30.00
C VAL A 229 -12.20 -3.26 -29.23
N GLU A 230 -13.33 -3.21 -29.91
CA GLU A 230 -14.65 -3.45 -29.31
C GLU A 230 -14.71 -4.82 -28.60
N GLY A 231 -15.21 -4.81 -27.36
CA GLY A 231 -15.34 -6.00 -26.52
C GLY A 231 -14.03 -6.57 -25.98
N LYS A 232 -12.89 -5.88 -26.14
CA LYS A 232 -11.57 -6.31 -25.63
C LYS A 232 -10.91 -5.21 -24.81
N ILE A 233 -10.98 -5.31 -23.48
CA ILE A 233 -10.35 -4.34 -22.59
C ILE A 233 -8.92 -4.77 -22.31
N THR A 234 -7.95 -3.98 -22.76
CA THR A 234 -6.52 -4.24 -22.49
C THR A 234 -6.00 -3.36 -21.35
N LEU A 235 -4.87 -3.74 -20.78
CA LEU A 235 -4.14 -2.92 -19.81
C LEU A 235 -3.89 -1.49 -20.35
N ARG A 236 -3.58 -1.38 -21.65
CA ARG A 236 -3.34 -0.09 -22.31
C ARG A 236 -4.59 0.79 -22.32
N ASP A 237 -5.77 0.20 -22.49
CA ASP A 237 -7.03 0.94 -22.48
C ASP A 237 -7.32 1.51 -21.08
N LEU A 238 -7.13 0.71 -20.02
CA LEU A 238 -7.32 1.14 -18.63
C LEU A 238 -6.36 2.27 -18.23
N LYS A 239 -5.08 2.19 -18.63
CA LYS A 239 -4.12 3.29 -18.40
C LYS A 239 -4.47 4.57 -19.16
N ARG A 240 -5.11 4.43 -20.32
CA ARG A 240 -5.51 5.55 -21.18
C ARG A 240 -6.77 6.24 -20.69
N CYS A 241 -7.75 5.51 -20.16
CA CYS A 241 -9.05 6.08 -19.81
C CYS A 241 -9.04 7.02 -18.60
N LYS A 242 -8.02 6.94 -17.73
CA LYS A 242 -7.86 7.73 -16.49
C LYS A 242 -8.94 7.50 -15.42
N LEU A 243 -9.88 6.60 -15.68
CA LEU A 243 -10.96 6.20 -14.78
C LEU A 243 -10.87 4.72 -14.38
N SER A 244 -9.67 4.14 -14.45
CA SER A 244 -9.41 2.73 -14.10
C SER A 244 -9.82 2.38 -12.67
N HIS A 245 -9.68 3.31 -11.73
CA HIS A 245 -10.08 3.13 -10.34
C HIS A 245 -11.58 2.84 -10.20
N ILE A 246 -12.45 3.60 -10.89
CA ILE A 246 -13.90 3.33 -10.93
C ILE A 246 -14.17 1.96 -11.52
N PHE A 247 -13.52 1.65 -12.66
CA PHE A 247 -13.66 0.34 -13.31
C PHE A 247 -13.34 -0.80 -12.34
N PHE A 248 -12.21 -0.73 -11.64
CA PHE A 248 -11.80 -1.76 -10.69
C PHE A 248 -12.76 -1.87 -9.50
N ASP A 249 -13.13 -0.74 -8.88
CA ASP A 249 -14.00 -0.73 -7.72
C ASP A 249 -15.38 -1.35 -8.06
N THR A 250 -15.94 -1.07 -9.25
CA THR A 250 -17.18 -1.70 -9.74
C THR A 250 -17.12 -3.23 -9.71
N PHE A 251 -16.00 -3.85 -10.06
CA PHE A 251 -15.89 -5.30 -10.17
C PHE A 251 -15.50 -6.01 -8.88
N PHE A 252 -14.87 -5.35 -7.90
CA PHE A 252 -14.38 -6.07 -6.72
C PHE A 252 -14.25 -5.28 -5.41
N ASN A 253 -14.51 -3.97 -5.34
CA ASN A 253 -14.48 -3.22 -4.09
C ASN A 253 -15.85 -2.59 -3.83
N ILE A 254 -16.62 -3.18 -2.91
CA ILE A 254 -18.00 -2.75 -2.64
C ILE A 254 -18.09 -1.36 -2.00
N GLU A 255 -17.17 -1.03 -1.10
CA GLU A 255 -17.20 0.23 -0.36
C GLU A 255 -16.90 1.41 -1.29
N LYS A 256 -15.76 1.35 -1.99
CA LYS A 256 -15.36 2.39 -2.95
C LYS A 256 -16.33 2.48 -4.13
N TYR A 257 -16.94 1.38 -4.56
CA TYR A 257 -18.03 1.40 -5.55
C TYR A 257 -19.22 2.25 -5.07
N LEU A 258 -19.70 2.02 -3.85
CA LEU A 258 -20.84 2.76 -3.29
C LEU A 258 -20.52 4.26 -3.09
N ASP A 259 -19.26 4.59 -2.81
CA ASP A 259 -18.82 5.98 -2.74
C ASP A 259 -18.86 6.67 -4.10
N HIS A 260 -18.45 5.99 -5.18
CA HIS A 260 -18.53 6.54 -6.54
C HIS A 260 -19.98 6.74 -7.00
N GLU A 261 -20.87 5.82 -6.66
CA GLU A 261 -22.31 5.94 -6.99
C GLU A 261 -22.99 7.13 -6.30
N GLN A 262 -22.48 7.56 -5.14
CA GLN A 262 -22.98 8.73 -4.42
C GLN A 262 -22.38 10.04 -4.91
N LYS A 263 -21.23 10.00 -5.61
CA LYS A 263 -20.57 11.20 -6.12
C LYS A 263 -21.33 11.79 -7.31
N ASP A 264 -21.38 13.12 -7.35
CA ASP A 264 -22.00 13.85 -8.46
C ASP A 264 -21.18 13.63 -9.75
N PRO A 265 -21.80 13.30 -10.91
CA PRO A 265 -21.08 13.10 -12.17
C PRO A 265 -20.18 14.28 -12.60
N PHE A 266 -20.49 15.51 -12.20
CA PHE A 266 -19.68 16.72 -12.44
C PHE A 266 -18.44 16.81 -11.55
N SER A 267 -18.34 16.02 -10.48
CA SER A 267 -17.13 15.91 -9.66
C SER A 267 -16.06 15.07 -10.37
N VAL A 268 -16.45 13.91 -10.92
CA VAL A 268 -15.58 13.02 -11.69
C VAL A 268 -14.97 13.72 -12.91
N ILE A 269 -15.76 14.54 -13.63
CA ILE A 269 -15.24 15.32 -14.77
C ILE A 269 -14.18 16.34 -14.33
N ARG A 270 -14.39 17.00 -13.18
CA ARG A 270 -13.42 17.95 -12.64
C ARG A 270 -12.13 17.27 -12.17
N GLU A 271 -12.21 16.05 -11.64
CA GLU A 271 -11.02 15.25 -11.29
C GLU A 271 -10.20 14.89 -12.53
N VAL A 272 -10.84 14.57 -13.66
CA VAL A 272 -10.13 14.26 -14.92
C VAL A 272 -9.49 15.50 -15.55
N GLU A 273 -10.10 16.68 -15.38
CA GLU A 273 -9.61 17.96 -15.93
C GLU A 273 -8.60 18.69 -15.00
N GLY A 274 -8.53 18.30 -13.73
CA GLY A 274 -7.66 18.88 -12.71
C GLY A 274 -6.21 18.44 -12.86
N ASP A 275 -5.42 19.21 -13.62
CA ASP A 275 -4.00 18.94 -13.85
C ASP A 275 -3.13 19.47 -12.68
N GLY A 276 -2.63 18.55 -11.84
CA GLY A 276 -1.19 18.53 -11.53
C GLY A 276 -0.67 19.11 -10.21
N GLN A 277 -1.46 19.22 -9.13
CA GLN A 277 -0.92 19.71 -7.85
C GLN A 277 -1.60 19.19 -6.58
N GLU A 278 -2.42 18.15 -6.69
CA GLU A 278 -3.00 17.51 -5.52
C GLU A 278 -2.17 16.30 -5.11
N ALA A 279 -2.06 16.08 -3.79
CA ALA A 279 -1.51 14.85 -3.23
C ALA A 279 -2.22 13.64 -3.83
N SER A 280 -1.45 12.57 -4.06
CA SER A 280 -1.97 11.28 -4.53
C SER A 280 -3.00 10.71 -3.55
N ASP A 281 -3.85 9.78 -4.03
CA ASP A 281 -4.84 9.14 -3.17
C ASP A 281 -4.14 8.37 -2.03
N TRP A 282 -2.98 7.76 -2.30
CA TRP A 282 -2.12 7.14 -1.28
C TRP A 282 -1.62 8.15 -0.23
N GLU A 283 -1.14 9.32 -0.64
CA GLU A 283 -0.64 10.33 0.30
C GLU A 283 -1.75 10.89 1.18
N LYS A 284 -2.94 11.10 0.61
CA LYS A 284 -4.13 11.53 1.37
C LYS A 284 -4.52 10.47 2.40
N TYR A 285 -4.64 9.21 1.97
CA TYR A 285 -4.95 8.09 2.85
C TYR A 285 -3.92 7.93 3.97
N ALA A 286 -2.63 7.92 3.64
CA ALA A 286 -1.58 7.72 4.64
C ALA A 286 -1.52 8.87 5.65
N ALA A 287 -1.78 10.11 5.24
CA ALA A 287 -1.84 11.24 6.17
C ALA A 287 -3.06 11.13 7.11
N GLU A 288 -4.24 10.82 6.56
CA GLU A 288 -5.47 10.68 7.34
C GLU A 288 -5.39 9.52 8.36
N GLU A 289 -4.92 8.34 7.93
CA GLU A 289 -4.76 7.18 8.81
C GLU A 289 -3.69 7.41 9.87
N TYR A 290 -2.60 8.10 9.53
CA TYR A 290 -1.58 8.45 10.53
C TYR A 290 -2.15 9.37 11.61
N ASP A 291 -2.92 10.39 11.22
CA ASP A 291 -3.58 11.30 12.17
C ASP A 291 -4.56 10.55 13.09
N ILE A 292 -5.31 9.58 12.56
CA ILE A 292 -6.21 8.72 13.34
C ILE A 292 -5.41 7.88 14.35
N LEU A 293 -4.37 7.17 13.92
CA LEU A 293 -3.54 6.32 14.78
C LEU A 293 -2.91 7.13 15.92
N VAL A 294 -2.40 8.33 15.62
CA VAL A 294 -1.83 9.24 16.62
C VAL A 294 -2.91 9.71 17.62
N ALA A 295 -4.12 10.00 17.14
CA ALA A 295 -5.22 10.43 18.01
C ALA A 295 -5.72 9.30 18.93
N GLU A 296 -5.78 8.06 18.42
CA GLU A 296 -6.18 6.88 19.20
C GLU A 296 -5.18 6.56 20.30
N GLU A 297 -3.88 6.65 20.02
CA GLU A 297 -2.82 6.44 21.01
C GLU A 297 -2.86 7.52 22.11
N ALA A 298 -3.01 8.79 21.73
CA ALA A 298 -3.16 9.89 22.69
C ALA A 298 -4.41 9.77 23.57
N ALA A 299 -5.49 9.15 23.07
CA ALA A 299 -6.71 8.89 23.83
C ALA A 299 -6.54 7.71 24.81
N ASN A 300 -5.81 6.66 24.40
CA ASN A 300 -5.50 5.51 25.25
C ASN A 300 -4.59 5.90 26.44
N ASP A 301 -3.60 6.76 26.22
CA ASP A 301 -2.72 7.26 27.28
C ASP A 301 -3.47 8.12 28.31
N GLN A 302 -4.37 9.00 27.84
CA GLN A 302 -5.23 9.80 28.72
C GLN A 302 -6.20 8.94 29.53
N CYS A 303 -6.63 7.80 29.00
CA CYS A 303 -7.49 6.86 29.71
C CYS A 303 -6.70 6.12 30.81
N ASN A 304 -5.46 5.71 30.53
CA ASN A 304 -4.59 5.04 31.50
C ASN A 304 -4.21 5.96 32.68
N ASP A 305 -3.98 7.26 32.43
CA ASP A 305 -3.71 8.26 33.49
C ASP A 305 -4.90 8.49 34.45
N VAL A 306 -6.14 8.18 34.02
CA VAL A 306 -7.35 8.34 34.83
C VAL A 306 -7.53 7.16 35.82
N TYR A 307 -6.96 5.99 35.52
CA TYR A 307 -7.07 4.81 36.38
C TYR A 307 -5.95 4.70 37.44
N ASP A 308 -4.84 5.44 37.29
CA ASP A 308 -3.69 5.40 38.20
C ASP A 308 -3.65 6.55 39.23
N ASN A 309 -4.81 6.97 39.77
CA ASN A 309 -4.83 8.00 40.81
C ASN A 309 -5.71 7.67 42.04
N PRO A 310 -5.20 6.90 43.02
CA PRO A 310 -5.73 6.92 44.37
C PRO A 310 -5.01 8.02 45.19
N LEU A 311 -5.67 9.18 45.32
CA LEU A 311 -5.57 10.16 46.42
C LEU A 311 -4.25 10.25 47.22
N SER A 312 -3.50 11.35 47.07
CA SER A 312 -3.13 12.20 48.23
C SER A 312 -2.63 13.60 47.85
N PRO A 313 -2.85 14.62 48.69
CA PRO A 313 -2.73 16.04 48.34
C PRO A 313 -1.50 16.72 48.96
N LEU A 314 -0.65 17.38 48.16
CA LEU A 314 0.04 18.64 48.52
C LEU A 314 0.89 19.20 47.36
N GLY A 315 0.58 20.43 46.92
CA GLY A 315 1.60 21.46 46.72
C GLY A 315 2.27 21.65 45.35
N GLN A 316 1.52 22.26 44.43
CA GLN A 316 1.89 23.24 43.36
C GLN A 316 3.34 23.76 43.18
N HIS A 317 3.55 24.18 41.92
CA HIS A 317 4.63 24.98 41.28
C HIS A 317 5.72 24.12 40.61
N ILE A 318 5.89 24.16 39.28
CA ILE A 318 6.28 25.34 38.49
C ILE A 318 5.58 25.34 37.11
N SER A 319 5.04 26.50 36.73
CA SER A 319 4.47 26.80 35.42
C SER A 319 5.56 27.16 34.40
N SER A 320 5.28 26.79 33.14
CA SER A 320 5.47 27.57 31.91
C SER A 320 6.82 28.23 31.65
N GLU A 321 7.55 27.77 30.62
CA GLU A 321 7.80 28.54 29.39
C GLU A 321 8.84 27.87 28.46
N LEU A 322 8.60 28.05 27.15
CA LEU A 322 9.49 27.88 25.99
C LEU A 322 9.88 26.46 25.50
N GLY A 323 9.37 26.14 24.30
CA GLY A 323 10.02 25.24 23.34
C GLY A 323 9.04 24.32 22.62
N LEU A 324 8.41 24.81 21.55
CA LEU A 324 7.79 23.96 20.52
C LEU A 324 8.91 23.17 19.81
N THR A 325 9.29 22.06 20.41
CA THR A 325 10.00 20.97 19.75
C THR A 325 9.08 19.77 19.88
N LYS A 326 8.58 19.24 18.75
CA LYS A 326 7.86 17.97 18.68
C LYS A 326 8.67 16.94 19.49
N ARG A 327 8.27 16.67 20.73
CA ARG A 327 8.81 15.56 21.52
C ARG A 327 8.30 14.30 20.84
N HIS A 328 9.20 13.37 20.52
CA HIS A 328 8.83 12.05 20.01
C HIS A 328 7.95 11.36 21.06
N PHE A 329 6.70 11.09 20.69
CA PHE A 329 5.63 10.75 21.62
C PHE A 329 5.43 9.24 21.83
N PHE A 330 6.23 8.37 21.22
CA PHE A 330 5.89 6.94 21.15
C PHE A 330 6.96 6.04 21.76
N GLU A 331 6.57 5.28 22.78
CA GLU A 331 7.32 4.12 23.28
C GLU A 331 7.13 2.97 22.29
N ILE A 332 8.24 2.47 21.74
CA ILE A 332 8.26 1.29 20.88
C ILE A 332 7.73 0.08 21.68
N PRO A 333 6.67 -0.62 21.22
CA PRO A 333 6.25 -1.86 21.86
C PRO A 333 7.37 -2.90 21.74
N SER A 334 7.84 -3.45 22.86
CA SER A 334 8.92 -4.44 22.88
C SER A 334 8.36 -5.85 22.62
N PRO A 335 8.78 -6.58 21.56
CA PRO A 335 8.48 -7.99 21.42
C PRO A 335 9.73 -8.80 21.79
N HIS A 336 9.61 -9.62 22.83
CA HIS A 336 10.57 -10.68 23.08
C HIS A 336 10.40 -11.79 22.04
N CYS A 337 11.19 -11.80 20.97
CA CYS A 337 11.42 -13.00 20.16
C CYS A 337 12.77 -12.94 19.42
N ASN A 338 13.76 -13.67 19.91
CA ASN A 338 14.98 -13.99 19.15
C ASN A 338 14.62 -15.01 18.07
N LEU A 339 14.77 -14.68 16.78
CA LEU A 339 14.92 -15.66 15.70
C LEU A 339 15.90 -15.18 14.64
N ASP A 340 16.80 -16.10 14.25
CA ASP A 340 17.91 -15.92 13.32
C ASP A 340 17.44 -15.58 11.89
N LEU A 341 18.05 -14.57 11.28
CA LEU A 341 17.71 -13.99 9.97
C LEU A 341 18.56 -14.53 8.80
N ASP A 342 19.28 -15.62 8.98
CA ASP A 342 20.18 -16.15 7.95
C ASP A 342 19.50 -17.27 7.15
N GLU A 343 18.74 -16.91 6.11
CA GLU A 343 18.62 -17.61 4.79
C GLU A 343 17.42 -17.08 3.99
N TYR A 344 17.60 -15.95 3.31
CA TYR A 344 16.76 -15.59 2.16
C TYR A 344 17.62 -15.73 0.89
N GLU A 345 17.83 -16.97 0.45
CA GLU A 345 18.35 -17.22 -0.90
C GLU A 345 17.24 -16.95 -1.91
N TYR A 346 17.36 -15.84 -2.63
CA TYR A 346 16.61 -15.59 -3.84
C TYR A 346 17.12 -16.54 -4.92
N GLU A 347 16.35 -17.61 -5.21
CA GLU A 347 16.59 -18.40 -6.41
C GLU A 347 16.33 -17.51 -7.64
N ASP A 348 17.42 -17.11 -8.32
CA ASP A 348 17.38 -16.59 -9.69
C ASP A 348 16.94 -17.74 -10.59
N ASP A 349 15.70 -17.75 -11.06
CA ASP A 349 15.33 -18.52 -12.26
C ASP A 349 14.00 -18.04 -12.84
N PHE A 350 14.06 -17.16 -13.84
CA PHE A 350 13.02 -17.02 -14.86
C PHE A 350 13.62 -16.50 -16.18
N GLU A 351 13.65 -17.39 -17.18
CA GLU A 351 13.32 -17.06 -18.57
C GLU A 351 11.81 -16.96 -18.75
#